data_AF-A0A0C2WV36-F1
#
_entry.id   AF-A0A0C2WV36-F1
#
_cell.length_a   1.000
_cell.length_b   1.000
_cell.length_c   1.000
_cell.angle_alpha   90.00
_cell.angle_beta   90.00
_cell.angle_gamma   90.00
#
_symmetry.space_group_name_H-M   'P 1'
#
loop_
_entity.id
_entity.type
_entity.pdbx_description
1 polymer ?
#
loop_
_entity_poly.entity_id
_entity_poly.type
_entity_poly.pdbx_seq_one_letter_code
_entity_poly.pdbx_strand_id
1 'polypeptide(L)'
;MSPVFSFDTTTVHSWEISQPDTSATVNFHRPYVAPPRLPHGLRKLDFGRGWNIRVQSAIDNIQKDSAVYHIITWLDTKLYSGILDSLNLAPANLDILCGGHSRNCLSDPKSPSDVRINFERPFVTPPKVVVFFGGFDLCQSKNWRLSTTATNIDKWGFTLNINTWGDTVPHYAQVGWIAYPEDREHIFSASVSTQDVRPYYKPQLTQSKDITFGDVEFLKCPDVFVAFNQFDIDCKAGFRLNAYVDNVSMKGLTWHIDTWHDTVLYSAAATIIAVHW
;
A
#
# COMPACT_ATOMS: atom_id res chain seq x y z
N MET A 1 -17.46 3.32 -12.80
CA MET A 1 -17.83 2.90 -11.43
C MET A 1 -16.53 2.77 -10.68
N SER A 2 -16.49 3.13 -9.40
CA SER A 2 -15.21 3.12 -8.70
C SER A 2 -14.67 1.69 -8.57
N PRO A 3 -13.50 1.39 -9.15
CA PRO A 3 -12.80 0.15 -8.90
C PRO A 3 -11.97 0.23 -7.61
N VAL A 4 -11.89 1.39 -6.96
CA VAL A 4 -11.13 1.56 -5.73
C VAL A 4 -12.07 1.58 -4.54
N PHE A 5 -11.75 0.82 -3.51
CA PHE A 5 -12.50 0.78 -2.26
C PHE A 5 -11.54 0.99 -1.10
N SER A 6 -12.02 1.64 -0.04
CA SER A 6 -11.26 1.84 1.19
C SER A 6 -12.01 1.22 2.36
N PHE A 7 -11.26 0.64 3.31
CA PHE A 7 -11.78 0.20 4.59
C PHE A 7 -11.05 0.94 5.71
N ASP A 8 -11.82 1.62 6.56
CA ASP A 8 -11.34 2.40 7.71
C ASP A 8 -11.80 1.73 9.01
N THR A 9 -10.87 1.35 9.87
CA THR A 9 -11.18 0.66 11.13
C THR A 9 -12.08 1.50 12.05
N THR A 10 -12.04 2.83 11.93
CA THR A 10 -12.84 3.74 12.76
C THR A 10 -14.34 3.72 12.42
N THR A 11 -14.73 3.13 11.28
CA THR A 11 -16.14 2.90 10.95
C THR A 11 -16.73 1.68 11.66
N VAL A 12 -15.89 0.82 12.27
CA VAL A 12 -16.31 -0.39 12.99
C VAL A 12 -16.38 -0.14 14.49
N HIS A 13 -15.37 0.51 15.05
CA HIS A 13 -15.31 0.85 16.47
C HIS A 13 -14.55 2.17 16.68
N SER A 14 -14.77 2.80 17.85
CA SER A 14 -13.97 3.96 18.26
C SER A 14 -12.48 3.60 18.32
N TRP A 15 -11.62 4.56 17.97
CA TRP A 15 -10.17 4.40 18.02
C TRP A 15 -9.63 4.06 19.42
N GLU A 16 -10.40 4.36 20.47
CA GLU A 16 -10.05 4.05 21.87
C GLU A 16 -10.17 2.54 22.20
N ILE A 17 -10.92 1.78 21.41
CA ILE A 17 -11.20 0.36 21.63
C ILE A 17 -10.41 -0.47 20.62
N SER A 18 -9.12 -0.69 20.85
CA SER A 18 -8.29 -1.51 19.96
C SER A 18 -8.74 -2.97 19.98
N GLN A 19 -8.80 -3.59 18.80
CA GLN A 19 -9.10 -5.00 18.60
C GLN A 19 -7.96 -5.64 17.77
N PRO A 20 -7.58 -6.91 18.04
CA PRO A 20 -6.55 -7.58 17.24
C PRO A 20 -6.94 -7.80 15.78
N ASP A 21 -8.22 -7.97 15.47
CA ASP A 21 -8.71 -8.07 14.10
C ASP A 21 -9.93 -7.15 13.98
N THR A 22 -9.75 -6.03 13.29
CA THR A 22 -10.86 -5.15 12.93
C THR A 22 -11.28 -5.49 11.51
N SER A 23 -12.53 -5.94 11.35
CA SER A 23 -13.06 -6.34 10.06
C SER A 23 -14.47 -5.84 9.79
N ALA A 24 -14.81 -5.71 8.50
CA ALA A 24 -16.16 -5.40 8.05
C ALA A 24 -16.41 -5.94 6.63
N THR A 25 -17.68 -6.26 6.36
CA THR A 25 -18.14 -6.52 4.99
C THR A 25 -18.20 -5.21 4.21
N VAL A 26 -17.45 -5.13 3.12
CA VAL A 26 -17.52 -4.04 2.14
C VAL A 26 -18.37 -4.50 0.96
N ASN A 27 -19.50 -3.83 0.74
CA ASN A 27 -20.38 -4.11 -0.38
C ASN A 27 -19.91 -3.36 -1.63
N PHE A 28 -19.85 -4.06 -2.77
CA PHE A 28 -19.56 -3.46 -4.05
C PHE A 28 -20.82 -2.77 -4.59
N HIS A 29 -20.64 -1.62 -5.24
CA HIS A 29 -21.74 -0.85 -5.82
C HIS A 29 -22.64 -1.67 -6.76
N ARG A 30 -22.07 -2.66 -7.46
CA ARG A 30 -22.77 -3.63 -8.29
C ARG A 30 -22.06 -4.99 -8.22
N PRO A 31 -22.80 -6.10 -8.38
CA PRO A 31 -22.20 -7.42 -8.49
C PRO A 31 -21.32 -7.54 -9.74
N TYR A 32 -20.13 -8.10 -9.58
CA TYR A 32 -19.32 -8.63 -10.68
C TYR A 32 -19.95 -9.90 -11.25
N VAL A 33 -19.49 -10.31 -12.43
CA VAL A 33 -19.92 -11.58 -13.06
C VAL A 33 -19.40 -12.82 -12.31
N ALA A 34 -18.30 -12.67 -11.57
CA ALA A 34 -17.69 -13.63 -10.67
C ALA A 34 -16.86 -12.86 -9.62
N PRO A 35 -16.43 -13.47 -8.49
CA PRO A 35 -15.58 -12.81 -7.50
C PRO A 35 -14.38 -12.08 -8.14
N PRO A 36 -14.20 -10.77 -7.88
CA PRO A 36 -13.07 -10.00 -8.43
C PRO A 36 -11.75 -10.35 -7.75
N ARG A 37 -10.63 -9.93 -8.33
CA ARG A 37 -9.32 -9.93 -7.64
C ARG A 37 -9.13 -8.58 -6.94
N LEU A 38 -8.63 -8.61 -5.70
CA LEU A 38 -8.59 -7.44 -4.82
C LEU A 38 -7.17 -7.17 -4.28
N PRO A 39 -6.18 -6.83 -5.13
CA PRO A 39 -4.90 -6.32 -4.62
C PRO A 39 -5.14 -5.10 -3.73
N HIS A 40 -4.49 -5.08 -2.57
CA HIS A 40 -4.76 -4.11 -1.51
C HIS A 40 -3.50 -3.77 -0.72
N GLY A 41 -3.46 -2.58 -0.13
CA GLY A 41 -2.33 -2.11 0.64
C GLY A 41 -2.72 -1.10 1.72
N LEU A 42 -1.82 -0.93 2.69
CA LEU A 42 -2.02 -0.02 3.82
C LEU A 42 -1.78 1.42 3.40
N ARG A 43 -2.69 2.31 3.78
CA ARG A 43 -2.71 3.73 3.41
C ARG A 43 -2.67 4.68 4.61
N LYS A 44 -3.21 4.27 5.75
CA LYS A 44 -3.14 5.00 7.02
C LYS A 44 -2.90 4.04 8.16
N LEU A 45 -2.06 4.43 9.11
CA LEU A 45 -1.80 3.68 10.34
C LEU A 45 -1.53 4.63 11.51
N ASP A 46 -2.12 4.30 12.67
CA ASP A 46 -1.86 4.94 13.96
C ASP A 46 -1.63 3.88 15.03
N PHE A 47 -0.38 3.74 15.46
CA PHE A 47 0.01 2.87 16.57
C PHE A 47 0.52 3.70 17.74
N GLY A 48 0.18 3.22 18.93
CA GLY A 48 0.81 3.71 20.14
C GLY A 48 2.29 3.34 20.22
N ARG A 49 3.00 4.08 21.06
CA ARG A 49 4.37 3.76 21.46
C ARG A 49 4.33 2.66 22.53
N GLY A 50 5.20 1.66 22.42
CA GLY A 50 5.42 0.66 23.48
C GLY A 50 5.36 -0.80 23.04
N TRP A 51 5.05 -1.05 21.78
CA TRP A 51 4.98 -2.39 21.19
C TRP A 51 5.62 -2.38 19.80
N ASN A 52 6.02 -3.55 19.31
CA ASN A 52 6.43 -3.65 17.91
C ASN A 52 5.28 -3.20 17.02
N ILE A 53 5.61 -2.67 15.86
CA ILE A 53 4.61 -2.30 14.86
C ILE A 53 4.27 -3.57 14.09
N ARG A 54 3.12 -4.17 14.40
CA ARG A 54 2.65 -5.43 13.82
C ARG A 54 1.31 -5.24 13.16
N VAL A 55 1.28 -5.37 11.85
CA VAL A 55 0.06 -5.16 11.07
C VAL A 55 0.04 -6.00 9.82
N GLN A 56 -1.14 -6.46 9.46
CA GLN A 56 -1.42 -7.14 8.21
C GLN A 56 -2.83 -6.76 7.74
N SER A 57 -2.93 -6.27 6.51
CA SER A 57 -4.19 -6.20 5.80
C SER A 57 -4.53 -7.55 5.18
N ALA A 58 -5.79 -7.92 5.20
CA ALA A 58 -6.29 -9.07 4.46
C ALA A 58 -7.67 -8.76 3.88
N ILE A 59 -8.01 -9.42 2.78
CA ILE A 59 -9.36 -9.44 2.24
C ILE A 59 -9.73 -10.89 1.98
N ASP A 60 -10.82 -11.34 2.59
CA ASP A 60 -11.33 -12.71 2.43
C ASP A 60 -12.82 -12.72 2.09
N ASN A 61 -13.40 -13.94 2.03
CA ASN A 61 -14.80 -14.17 1.70
C ASN A 61 -15.26 -13.35 0.47
N ILE A 62 -14.44 -13.36 -0.58
CA ILE A 62 -14.65 -12.54 -1.77
C ILE A 62 -15.82 -13.14 -2.57
N GLN A 63 -16.93 -12.41 -2.57
CA GLN A 63 -18.13 -12.73 -3.34
C GLN A 63 -18.21 -11.82 -4.57
N LYS A 64 -19.26 -12.01 -5.37
CA LYS A 64 -19.51 -11.16 -6.54
C LYS A 64 -19.88 -9.72 -6.16
N ASP A 65 -20.46 -9.49 -4.99
CA ASP A 65 -21.05 -8.22 -4.55
C ASP A 65 -20.48 -7.71 -3.23
N SER A 66 -19.57 -8.45 -2.61
CA SER A 66 -19.00 -8.10 -1.32
C SER A 66 -17.68 -8.82 -1.07
N ALA A 67 -16.90 -8.34 -0.11
CA ALA A 67 -15.81 -9.08 0.53
C ALA A 67 -15.62 -8.58 1.97
N VAL A 68 -14.94 -9.35 2.81
CA VAL A 68 -14.63 -8.95 4.19
C VAL A 68 -13.20 -8.43 4.24
N TYR A 69 -13.07 -7.19 4.71
CA TYR A 69 -11.80 -6.47 4.78
C TYR A 69 -11.31 -6.53 6.22
N HIS A 70 -10.01 -6.72 6.40
CA HIS A 70 -9.37 -6.87 7.70
C HIS A 70 -8.15 -5.95 7.82
N ILE A 71 -7.99 -5.36 9.00
CA ILE A 71 -6.68 -4.90 9.47
C ILE A 71 -6.40 -5.61 10.79
N ILE A 72 -5.38 -6.47 10.75
CA ILE A 72 -5.03 -7.41 11.80
C ILE A 72 -3.75 -6.93 12.48
N THR A 73 -3.78 -6.85 13.81
CA THR A 73 -2.61 -6.78 14.67
C THR A 73 -2.52 -8.05 15.51
N TRP A 74 -1.35 -8.30 16.11
CA TRP A 74 -1.18 -9.44 17.00
C TRP A 74 -0.29 -9.11 18.19
N LEU A 75 -0.34 -10.01 19.17
CA LEU A 75 0.29 -9.90 20.47
C LEU A 75 -0.20 -8.68 21.24
N ASP A 76 0.71 -7.82 21.67
CA ASP A 76 0.49 -6.65 22.50
C ASP A 76 0.26 -5.36 21.70
N THR A 77 0.33 -5.44 20.37
CA THR A 77 0.25 -4.29 19.46
C THR A 77 -1.14 -3.66 19.50
N LYS A 78 -1.20 -2.36 19.81
CA LYS A 78 -2.44 -1.58 19.74
C LYS A 78 -2.48 -0.67 18.51
N LEU A 79 -3.39 -0.97 17.60
CA LEU A 79 -3.78 -0.10 16.50
C LEU A 79 -4.94 0.78 16.96
N TYR A 80 -4.77 2.10 16.84
CA TYR A 80 -5.83 3.07 17.10
C TYR A 80 -6.68 3.33 15.86
N SER A 81 -6.06 3.47 14.69
CA SER A 81 -6.77 3.54 13.42
C SER A 81 -5.92 3.04 12.27
N GLY A 82 -6.56 2.42 11.30
CA GLY A 82 -5.92 2.02 10.05
C GLY A 82 -6.87 2.18 8.87
N ILE A 83 -6.29 2.48 7.71
CA ILE A 83 -7.00 2.45 6.43
C ILE A 83 -6.20 1.60 5.47
N LEU A 84 -6.89 0.71 4.76
CA LEU A 84 -6.38 0.04 3.57
C LEU A 84 -7.22 0.45 2.36
N ASP A 85 -6.58 0.50 1.21
CA ASP A 85 -7.25 0.63 -0.09
C ASP A 85 -7.13 -0.70 -0.86
N SER A 86 -8.11 -1.00 -1.71
CA SER A 86 -8.07 -2.09 -2.68
C SER A 86 -8.37 -1.57 -4.08
N LEU A 87 -7.69 -2.16 -5.08
CA LEU A 87 -8.04 -1.98 -6.49
C LEU A 87 -8.78 -3.23 -6.97
N ASN A 88 -10.09 -3.14 -7.12
CA ASN A 88 -10.96 -4.24 -7.51
C ASN A 88 -10.87 -4.47 -9.02
N LEU A 89 -10.23 -5.57 -9.39
CA LEU A 89 -10.05 -5.99 -10.78
C LEU A 89 -11.17 -6.97 -11.14
N ALA A 90 -12.01 -6.59 -12.11
CA ALA A 90 -13.06 -7.48 -12.59
C ALA A 90 -12.44 -8.75 -13.20
N PRO A 91 -13.15 -9.90 -13.19
CA PRO A 91 -12.65 -11.14 -13.79
C PRO A 91 -12.24 -10.99 -15.26
N ALA A 92 -12.83 -10.04 -15.98
CA ALA A 92 -12.51 -9.75 -17.38
C ALA A 92 -11.21 -8.95 -17.59
N ASN A 93 -10.63 -8.33 -16.56
CA ASN A 93 -9.36 -7.59 -16.64
C ASN A 93 -8.16 -8.55 -16.65
N LEU A 94 -8.11 -9.45 -17.64
CA LEU A 94 -7.09 -10.48 -17.79
C LEU A 94 -5.73 -9.94 -18.22
N ASP A 95 -5.68 -8.71 -18.70
CA ASP A 95 -4.46 -7.99 -19.03
C ASP A 95 -3.69 -7.51 -17.79
N ILE A 96 -4.36 -7.40 -16.63
CA ILE A 96 -3.73 -6.98 -15.37
C ILE A 96 -3.43 -8.21 -14.52
N LEU A 97 -2.19 -8.33 -14.08
CA LEU A 97 -1.74 -9.34 -13.11
C LEU A 97 -1.58 -8.70 -11.73
N CYS A 98 -1.80 -9.49 -10.69
CA CYS A 98 -1.57 -9.07 -9.33
C CYS A 98 -1.22 -10.27 -8.44
N GLY A 99 -0.58 -10.01 -7.32
CA GLY A 99 -0.28 -11.03 -6.34
C GLY A 99 0.32 -10.44 -5.08
N GLY A 100 0.85 -11.31 -4.22
CA GLY A 100 1.53 -10.91 -3.01
C GLY A 100 2.74 -11.80 -2.71
N HIS A 101 3.64 -11.28 -1.90
CA HIS A 101 4.77 -12.02 -1.36
C HIS A 101 5.00 -11.60 0.08
N SER A 102 5.35 -12.57 0.93
CA SER A 102 5.64 -12.33 2.34
C SER A 102 7.04 -12.83 2.67
N ARG A 103 7.81 -12.00 3.36
CA ARG A 103 9.12 -12.34 3.90
C ARG A 103 9.02 -12.43 5.41
N ASN A 104 9.24 -13.64 5.95
CA ASN A 104 9.26 -13.87 7.39
C ASN A 104 10.72 -13.96 7.88
N CYS A 105 11.22 -12.83 8.37
CA CYS A 105 12.60 -12.69 8.85
C CYS A 105 12.81 -13.39 10.21
N LEU A 106 11.75 -13.65 10.97
CA LEU A 106 11.84 -14.41 12.22
C LEU A 106 12.08 -15.89 11.95
N SER A 107 11.30 -16.51 11.07
CA SER A 107 11.44 -17.93 10.75
C SER A 107 12.57 -18.21 9.77
N ASP A 108 12.88 -17.27 8.88
CA ASP A 108 13.98 -17.38 7.93
C ASP A 108 14.83 -16.08 7.89
N PRO A 109 15.73 -15.89 8.88
CA PRO A 109 16.59 -14.72 8.95
C PRO A 109 17.56 -14.57 7.78
N LYS A 110 17.82 -15.66 7.05
CA LYS A 110 18.72 -15.69 5.89
C LYS A 110 17.99 -15.46 4.57
N SER A 111 16.65 -15.38 4.59
CA SER A 111 15.87 -15.06 3.40
C SER A 111 16.42 -13.79 2.74
N PRO A 112 16.70 -13.81 1.44
CA PRO A 112 17.19 -12.63 0.74
C PRO A 112 16.20 -11.47 0.85
N SER A 113 16.70 -10.24 0.80
CA SER A 113 15.87 -9.04 0.74
C SER A 113 15.15 -8.90 -0.60
N ASP A 114 15.54 -9.67 -1.61
CA ASP A 114 14.92 -9.69 -2.91
C ASP A 114 14.49 -11.10 -3.35
N VAL A 115 13.47 -11.15 -4.20
CA VAL A 115 12.96 -12.40 -4.77
C VAL A 115 12.48 -12.17 -6.20
N ARG A 116 12.73 -13.14 -7.08
CA ARG A 116 12.15 -13.14 -8.42
C ARG A 116 10.68 -13.55 -8.35
N ILE A 117 9.79 -12.69 -8.82
CA ILE A 117 8.38 -13.00 -9.03
C ILE A 117 8.18 -13.30 -10.51
N ASN A 118 7.72 -14.51 -10.82
CA ASN A 118 7.36 -14.90 -12.17
C ASN A 118 5.86 -14.64 -12.39
N PHE A 119 5.52 -14.03 -13.52
CA PHE A 119 4.13 -13.85 -13.92
C PHE A 119 3.53 -15.20 -14.33
N GLU A 120 2.26 -15.41 -13.98
CA GLU A 120 1.50 -16.61 -14.39
C GLU A 120 1.37 -16.71 -15.92
N ARG A 121 1.43 -15.57 -16.61
CA ARG A 121 1.47 -15.44 -18.06
C ARG A 121 2.43 -14.32 -18.46
N PRO A 122 3.25 -14.50 -19.49
CA PRO A 122 4.11 -13.42 -19.97
C PRO A 122 3.30 -12.29 -20.59
N PHE A 123 3.84 -11.07 -20.49
CA PHE A 123 3.40 -9.93 -21.27
C PHE A 123 4.03 -9.95 -22.67
N VAL A 124 3.53 -9.10 -23.58
CA VAL A 124 4.13 -8.92 -24.92
C VAL A 124 5.46 -8.16 -24.81
N THR A 125 5.44 -7.05 -24.06
CA THR A 125 6.59 -6.22 -23.68
C THR A 125 6.71 -6.17 -22.15
N PRO A 126 7.86 -5.75 -21.58
CA PRO A 126 7.96 -5.54 -20.14
C PRO A 126 6.80 -4.65 -19.62
N PRO A 127 6.02 -5.10 -18.61
CA PRO A 127 4.88 -4.33 -18.09
C PRO A 127 5.34 -3.19 -17.18
N LYS A 128 4.41 -2.30 -16.83
CA LYS A 128 4.56 -1.48 -15.62
C LYS A 128 4.26 -2.35 -14.41
N VAL A 129 5.12 -2.28 -13.39
CA VAL A 129 4.95 -3.01 -12.12
C VAL A 129 5.00 -2.02 -10.96
N VAL A 130 4.01 -2.10 -10.09
CA VAL A 130 3.99 -1.36 -8.83
C VAL A 130 3.86 -2.30 -7.65
N VAL A 131 4.43 -1.89 -6.52
CA VAL A 131 4.51 -2.68 -5.28
C VAL A 131 4.13 -1.79 -4.10
N PHE A 132 3.56 -2.39 -3.06
CA PHE A 132 3.08 -1.69 -1.86
C PHE A 132 2.96 -2.64 -0.67
N PHE A 133 3.07 -2.11 0.54
CA PHE A 133 2.97 -2.89 1.77
C PHE A 133 1.52 -3.24 2.10
N GLY A 134 1.28 -4.53 2.33
CA GLY A 134 0.07 -5.06 2.98
C GLY A 134 0.30 -5.38 4.46
N GLY A 135 1.54 -5.50 4.92
CA GLY A 135 1.81 -5.78 6.33
C GLY A 135 3.29 -5.77 6.68
N PHE A 136 3.58 -5.64 7.97
CA PHE A 136 4.94 -5.68 8.51
C PHE A 136 4.94 -5.92 10.03
N ASP A 137 6.04 -6.47 10.53
CA ASP A 137 6.38 -6.57 11.96
C ASP A 137 7.78 -5.97 12.16
N LEU A 138 7.85 -4.91 12.95
CA LEU A 138 9.09 -4.17 13.22
C LEU A 138 9.31 -3.99 14.72
N CYS A 139 10.54 -4.24 15.17
CA CYS A 139 10.92 -4.03 16.56
C CYS A 139 10.67 -2.58 17.01
N GLN A 140 10.09 -2.41 18.19
CA GLN A 140 9.79 -1.08 18.76
C GLN A 140 11.01 -0.25 19.17
N SER A 141 12.14 -0.91 19.43
CA SER A 141 13.32 -0.25 20.04
C SER A 141 14.25 0.41 19.02
N LYS A 142 13.86 0.36 17.74
CA LYS A 142 14.64 0.75 16.58
C LYS A 142 13.76 1.53 15.64
N ASN A 143 14.32 2.54 14.98
CA ASN A 143 13.59 3.30 13.97
C ASN A 143 13.00 2.35 12.92
N TRP A 144 11.81 2.71 12.45
CA TRP A 144 11.03 1.88 11.55
C TRP A 144 11.35 2.26 10.12
N ARG A 145 12.11 1.40 9.43
CA ARG A 145 12.60 1.66 8.07
C ARG A 145 12.33 0.48 7.15
N LEU A 146 11.48 0.70 6.16
CA LEU A 146 11.12 -0.29 5.15
C LEU A 146 10.96 0.41 3.81
N SER A 147 11.37 -0.28 2.75
CA SER A 147 11.16 0.13 1.36
C SER A 147 10.89 -1.10 0.53
N THR A 148 9.96 -1.00 -0.42
CA THR A 148 9.74 -2.03 -1.42
C THR A 148 9.73 -1.46 -2.83
N THR A 149 10.44 -2.13 -3.74
CA THR A 149 10.58 -1.72 -5.14
C THR A 149 10.53 -2.92 -6.08
N ALA A 150 10.02 -2.72 -7.29
CA ALA A 150 10.16 -3.66 -8.39
C ALA A 150 11.35 -3.26 -9.27
N THR A 151 12.26 -4.19 -9.53
CA THR A 151 13.43 -4.01 -10.41
C THR A 151 13.53 -5.18 -11.40
N ASN A 152 14.45 -5.10 -12.36
CA ASN A 152 14.69 -6.17 -13.36
C ASN A 152 13.38 -6.67 -14.02
N ILE A 153 12.51 -5.73 -14.38
CA ILE A 153 11.22 -6.02 -14.98
C ILE A 153 11.46 -6.46 -16.42
N ASP A 154 10.98 -7.65 -16.76
CA ASP A 154 10.89 -8.14 -18.12
C ASP A 154 9.51 -8.75 -18.36
N LYS A 155 9.28 -9.28 -19.55
CA LYS A 155 7.97 -9.83 -19.92
C LYS A 155 7.54 -11.05 -19.10
N TRP A 156 8.46 -11.73 -18.41
CA TRP A 156 8.21 -12.94 -17.63
C TRP A 156 8.07 -12.68 -16.13
N GLY A 157 8.53 -11.53 -15.64
CA GLY A 157 8.50 -11.24 -14.21
C GLY A 157 9.27 -9.99 -13.82
N PHE A 158 9.50 -9.87 -12.52
CA PHE A 158 10.29 -8.80 -11.92
C PHE A 158 10.98 -9.28 -10.65
N THR A 159 12.03 -8.59 -10.23
CA THR A 159 12.63 -8.76 -8.91
C THR A 159 11.91 -7.84 -7.92
N LEU A 160 11.24 -8.44 -6.94
CA LEU A 160 10.67 -7.74 -5.81
C LEU A 160 11.76 -7.52 -4.76
N ASN A 161 11.93 -6.29 -4.29
CA ASN A 161 12.88 -5.95 -3.22
C ASN A 161 12.09 -5.53 -1.98
N ILE A 162 12.52 -5.98 -0.81
CA ILE A 162 12.00 -5.65 0.52
C ILE A 162 13.21 -5.29 1.39
N ASN A 163 13.55 -4.01 1.38
CA ASN A 163 14.77 -3.49 1.96
C ASN A 163 14.51 -2.84 3.32
N THR A 164 15.53 -2.93 4.16
CA THR A 164 15.64 -2.17 5.40
C THR A 164 17.05 -1.58 5.49
N TRP A 165 17.26 -0.61 6.37
CA TRP A 165 18.56 0.02 6.57
C TRP A 165 18.72 0.52 8.01
N GLY A 166 19.95 0.96 8.32
CA GLY A 166 20.34 1.37 9.66
C GLY A 166 20.30 0.20 10.63
N ASP A 167 19.70 0.43 11.79
CA ASP A 167 19.59 -0.53 12.89
C ASP A 167 18.18 -1.14 13.03
N THR A 168 17.35 -1.00 12.00
CA THR A 168 15.99 -1.54 11.95
C THR A 168 16.02 -3.06 12.08
N VAL A 169 15.10 -3.62 12.86
CA VAL A 169 14.94 -5.07 13.02
C VAL A 169 13.58 -5.47 12.47
N PRO A 170 13.51 -5.94 11.21
CA PRO A 170 12.28 -6.48 10.64
C PRO A 170 12.08 -7.94 11.05
N HIS A 171 10.84 -8.29 11.33
CA HIS A 171 10.40 -9.64 11.68
C HIS A 171 9.52 -10.24 10.58
N TYR A 172 8.73 -9.40 9.92
CA TYR A 172 7.82 -9.77 8.85
C TYR A 172 7.62 -8.59 7.91
N ALA A 173 7.40 -8.88 6.62
CA ALA A 173 6.89 -7.92 5.65
C ALA A 173 6.03 -8.64 4.61
N GLN A 174 4.90 -8.05 4.25
CA GLN A 174 4.02 -8.49 3.17
C GLN A 174 3.91 -7.37 2.15
N VAL A 175 4.11 -7.73 0.89
CA VAL A 175 4.04 -6.82 -0.24
C VAL A 175 3.03 -7.34 -1.24
N GLY A 176 2.06 -6.49 -1.61
CA GLY A 176 1.21 -6.67 -2.77
C GLY A 176 1.87 -6.07 -4.01
N TRP A 177 1.53 -6.61 -5.18
CA TRP A 177 2.01 -6.10 -6.46
C TRP A 177 0.91 -6.13 -7.52
N ILE A 178 0.99 -5.18 -8.45
CA ILE A 178 0.14 -5.10 -9.64
C ILE A 178 1.05 -4.88 -10.85
N ALA A 179 0.80 -5.63 -11.93
CA ALA A 179 1.49 -5.50 -13.20
C ALA A 179 0.48 -5.37 -14.34
N TYR A 180 0.71 -4.45 -15.27
CA TYR A 180 -0.17 -4.19 -16.40
C TYR A 180 0.64 -3.74 -17.64
N PRO A 181 0.10 -3.90 -18.87
CA PRO A 181 0.82 -3.52 -20.08
C PRO A 181 1.27 -2.06 -20.04
N GLU A 182 2.48 -1.76 -20.53
CA GLU A 182 3.05 -0.41 -20.45
C GLU A 182 2.19 0.65 -21.16
N ASP A 183 1.58 0.25 -22.27
CA ASP A 183 0.70 1.00 -23.16
C ASP A 183 -0.78 0.93 -22.76
N ARG A 184 -1.08 0.41 -21.56
CA ARG A 184 -2.47 0.28 -21.12
C ARG A 184 -3.11 1.66 -20.93
N GLU A 185 -4.07 1.96 -21.80
CA GLU A 185 -4.87 3.18 -21.73
C GLU A 185 -5.62 3.31 -20.41
N HIS A 186 -5.84 4.55 -19.98
CA HIS A 186 -6.62 4.91 -18.79
C HIS A 186 -6.11 4.31 -17.46
N ILE A 187 -4.81 4.00 -17.39
CA ILE A 187 -4.11 3.66 -16.15
C ILE A 187 -2.85 4.52 -16.05
N PHE A 188 -2.74 5.24 -14.94
CA PHE A 188 -1.51 5.90 -14.54
C PHE A 188 -1.04 5.31 -13.21
N SER A 189 0.26 5.11 -13.05
CA SER A 189 0.83 4.76 -11.76
C SER A 189 2.17 5.41 -11.52
N ALA A 190 2.43 5.82 -10.28
CA ALA A 190 3.70 6.39 -9.86
C ALA A 190 4.00 6.04 -8.40
N SER A 191 5.27 6.14 -8.02
CA SER A 191 5.67 6.25 -6.63
C SER A 191 6.02 7.72 -6.36
N VAL A 192 5.43 8.28 -5.31
CA VAL A 192 5.68 9.66 -4.86
C VAL A 192 6.36 9.64 -3.50
N SER A 193 7.26 10.58 -3.24
CA SER A 193 8.01 10.62 -1.98
C SER A 193 7.98 11.99 -1.31
N THR A 194 7.98 11.96 0.02
CA THR A 194 8.23 13.16 0.84
C THR A 194 9.57 13.82 0.51
N GLN A 195 10.52 13.04 -0.03
CA GLN A 195 11.83 13.53 -0.45
C GLN A 195 11.78 14.39 -1.73
N ASP A 196 10.67 14.35 -2.47
CA ASP A 196 10.46 15.17 -3.68
C ASP A 196 10.15 16.64 -3.37
N VAL A 197 9.89 16.97 -2.10
CA VAL A 197 9.54 18.31 -1.61
C VAL A 197 10.39 18.78 -0.43
N ARG A 198 11.08 17.86 0.27
CA ARG A 198 11.97 18.20 1.38
C ARG A 198 13.08 17.16 1.57
N PRO A 199 14.27 17.56 2.05
CA PRO A 199 15.28 16.57 2.44
C PRO A 199 14.86 15.79 3.71
N TYR A 200 15.39 14.57 3.88
CA TYR A 200 15.03 13.70 5.01
C TYR A 200 15.40 14.28 6.40
N TYR A 201 16.45 15.10 6.47
CA TYR A 201 16.93 15.71 7.72
C TYR A 201 16.13 16.95 8.16
N LYS A 202 15.07 17.32 7.42
CA LYS A 202 14.10 18.35 7.80
C LYS A 202 12.70 17.73 7.90
N PRO A 203 12.42 16.87 8.90
CA PRO A 203 11.12 16.24 9.05
C PRO A 203 10.00 17.29 9.19
N GLN A 204 8.86 17.01 8.58
CA GLN A 204 7.65 17.86 8.62
C GLN A 204 6.43 16.97 8.82
N LEU A 205 5.42 17.50 9.53
CA LEU A 205 4.17 16.79 9.78
C LEU A 205 3.35 16.66 8.50
N THR A 206 3.25 17.73 7.71
CA THR A 206 2.43 17.79 6.51
C THR A 206 3.26 18.05 5.28
N GLN A 207 2.98 17.37 4.18
CA GLN A 207 3.60 17.69 2.90
C GLN A 207 2.83 17.11 1.72
N SER A 208 2.86 17.87 0.63
CA SER A 208 2.11 17.59 -0.58
C SER A 208 2.80 18.12 -1.83
N LYS A 209 2.42 17.58 -2.98
CA LYS A 209 2.86 18.04 -4.30
C LYS A 209 1.85 17.68 -5.36
N ASP A 210 1.71 18.56 -6.34
CA ASP A 210 0.94 18.28 -7.55
C ASP A 210 1.73 17.37 -8.50
N ILE A 211 1.04 16.43 -9.13
CA ILE A 211 1.57 15.60 -10.21
C ILE A 211 0.61 15.58 -11.40
N THR A 212 1.18 15.44 -12.60
CA THR A 212 0.42 15.27 -13.84
C THR A 212 0.40 13.80 -14.25
N PHE A 213 -0.67 13.36 -14.91
CA PHE A 213 -0.76 12.01 -15.49
C PHE A 213 0.05 11.83 -16.78
N GLY A 214 0.77 12.87 -17.22
CA GLY A 214 1.59 12.85 -18.42
C GLY A 214 0.72 12.62 -19.66
N ASP A 215 1.10 11.63 -20.47
CA ASP A 215 0.41 11.28 -21.71
C ASP A 215 -0.84 10.40 -21.48
N VAL A 216 -1.14 10.01 -20.23
CA VAL A 216 -2.34 9.22 -19.93
C VAL A 216 -3.56 10.14 -19.91
N GLU A 217 -4.45 9.94 -20.87
CA GLU A 217 -5.72 10.66 -20.95
C GLU A 217 -6.83 9.93 -20.19
N PHE A 218 -7.58 10.66 -19.36
CA PHE A 218 -8.77 10.16 -18.70
C PHE A 218 -10.01 10.89 -19.20
N LEU A 219 -11.05 10.13 -19.56
CA LEU A 219 -12.33 10.67 -20.05
C LEU A 219 -13.20 11.30 -18.95
N LYS A 220 -12.92 10.96 -17.69
CA LYS A 220 -13.52 11.54 -16.48
C LYS A 220 -12.51 11.46 -15.33
N CYS A 221 -12.81 12.10 -14.21
CA CYS A 221 -11.95 12.00 -13.02
C CYS A 221 -11.71 10.52 -12.64
N PRO A 222 -10.45 10.05 -12.59
CA PRO A 222 -10.13 8.67 -12.26
C PRO A 222 -10.34 8.39 -10.77
N ASP A 223 -10.53 7.12 -10.47
CA ASP A 223 -10.46 6.62 -9.10
C ASP A 223 -8.99 6.32 -8.76
N VAL A 224 -8.57 6.62 -7.53
CA VAL A 224 -7.16 6.58 -7.14
C VAL A 224 -6.93 5.63 -5.98
N PHE A 225 -6.17 4.57 -6.22
CA PHE A 225 -5.63 3.69 -5.19
C PHE A 225 -4.34 4.27 -4.64
N VAL A 226 -4.18 4.25 -3.31
CA VAL A 226 -2.97 4.71 -2.62
C VAL A 226 -2.53 3.70 -1.57
N ALA A 227 -1.24 3.35 -1.56
CA ALA A 227 -0.68 2.50 -0.51
C ALA A 227 0.80 2.81 -0.25
N PHE A 228 1.27 2.61 0.98
CA PHE A 228 2.67 2.83 1.34
C PHE A 228 3.61 1.87 0.60
N ASN A 229 4.75 2.37 0.15
CA ASN A 229 5.84 1.52 -0.35
C ASN A 229 7.21 1.89 0.26
N GLN A 230 7.28 2.95 1.07
CA GLN A 230 8.46 3.26 1.89
C GLN A 230 8.07 4.08 3.12
N PHE A 231 8.79 3.90 4.23
CA PHE A 231 8.83 4.84 5.35
C PHE A 231 10.16 4.76 6.13
N ASP A 232 10.54 5.87 6.75
CA ASP A 232 11.61 6.02 7.75
C ASP A 232 11.07 6.91 8.88
N ILE A 233 10.72 6.28 9.99
CA ILE A 233 10.06 6.93 11.14
C ILE A 233 10.86 6.63 12.41
N ASP A 234 11.04 7.67 13.24
CA ASP A 234 11.69 7.54 14.54
C ASP A 234 10.86 6.70 15.53
N CYS A 235 11.52 5.85 16.32
CA CYS A 235 10.83 4.96 17.26
C CYS A 235 10.53 5.58 18.63
N LYS A 236 10.89 6.85 18.88
CA LYS A 236 10.66 7.50 20.18
C LYS A 236 9.22 7.95 20.41
N ALA A 237 8.41 8.01 19.35
CA ALA A 237 7.00 8.37 19.36
C ALA A 237 6.14 7.25 18.75
N GLY A 238 4.83 7.45 18.63
CA GLY A 238 3.95 6.49 17.95
C GLY A 238 4.21 6.43 16.44
N PHE A 239 3.92 5.28 15.81
CA PHE A 239 3.92 5.16 14.35
C PHE A 239 2.64 5.80 13.82
N ARG A 240 2.76 6.90 13.08
CA ARG A 240 1.63 7.64 12.53
C ARG A 240 1.94 8.06 11.11
N LEU A 241 1.18 7.54 10.15
CA LEU A 241 1.38 7.84 8.75
C LEU A 241 0.05 7.77 8.01
N ASN A 242 -0.19 8.71 7.10
CA ASN A 242 -1.35 8.73 6.23
C ASN A 242 -0.93 9.21 4.84
N ALA A 243 -1.11 8.39 3.81
CA ALA A 243 -0.97 8.80 2.42
C ALA A 243 -2.36 9.00 1.83
N TYR A 244 -2.59 10.07 1.10
CA TYR A 244 -3.87 10.31 0.44
C TYR A 244 -3.69 11.26 -0.75
N VAL A 245 -4.75 11.43 -1.52
CA VAL A 245 -4.79 12.38 -2.63
C VAL A 245 -6.02 13.25 -2.51
N ASP A 246 -5.91 14.47 -3.00
CA ASP A 246 -7.04 15.37 -3.26
C ASP A 246 -6.83 16.09 -4.61
N ASN A 247 -7.73 17.02 -4.93
CA ASN A 247 -7.71 17.79 -6.20
C ASN A 247 -7.58 16.91 -7.45
N VAL A 248 -8.16 15.70 -7.42
CA VAL A 248 -8.11 14.76 -8.54
C VAL A 248 -8.90 15.33 -9.72
N SER A 249 -8.25 15.38 -10.87
CA SER A 249 -8.81 15.84 -12.15
C SER A 249 -8.50 14.83 -13.24
N MET A 250 -8.91 15.10 -14.48
CA MET A 250 -8.52 14.27 -15.64
C MET A 250 -7.04 14.38 -16.01
N LYS A 251 -6.30 15.36 -15.45
CA LYS A 251 -4.92 15.68 -15.85
C LYS A 251 -3.88 15.41 -14.77
N GLY A 252 -4.33 15.22 -13.53
CA GLY A 252 -3.43 15.12 -12.39
C GLY A 252 -4.17 15.14 -11.06
N LEU A 253 -3.40 15.15 -10.00
CA LEU A 253 -3.86 15.17 -8.61
C LEU A 253 -2.81 15.82 -7.71
N THR A 254 -3.19 16.12 -6.48
CA THR A 254 -2.26 16.49 -5.40
C THR A 254 -2.14 15.31 -4.45
N TRP A 255 -0.93 14.83 -4.21
CA TRP A 255 -0.69 13.80 -3.21
C TRP A 255 -0.26 14.42 -1.89
N HIS A 256 -0.58 13.73 -0.79
CA HIS A 256 -0.19 14.08 0.58
C HIS A 256 0.38 12.86 1.29
N ILE A 257 1.41 13.05 2.10
CA ILE A 257 1.91 12.03 3.01
C ILE A 257 2.09 12.70 4.37
N ASP A 258 1.17 12.50 5.29
CA ASP A 258 1.17 13.26 6.53
C ASP A 258 1.43 12.36 7.74
N THR A 259 1.99 12.98 8.77
CA THR A 259 2.11 12.44 10.12
C THR A 259 1.57 13.48 11.11
N TRP A 260 1.41 13.11 12.38
CA TRP A 260 0.82 13.99 13.40
C TRP A 260 1.42 13.75 14.79
N HIS A 261 1.09 14.65 15.71
CA HIS A 261 1.63 14.71 17.07
C HIS A 261 3.17 14.82 17.10
N ASP A 262 3.81 13.92 17.85
CA ASP A 262 5.23 13.87 18.15
C ASP A 262 6.01 12.92 17.23
N THR A 263 5.35 12.37 16.20
CA THR A 263 5.99 11.46 15.24
C THR A 263 6.99 12.21 14.37
N VAL A 264 8.22 11.69 14.31
CA VAL A 264 9.29 12.23 13.45
C VAL A 264 9.38 11.38 12.19
N LEU A 265 8.87 11.91 11.08
CA LEU A 265 8.88 11.30 9.75
C LEU A 265 10.10 11.79 8.95
N TYR A 266 11.18 11.00 8.92
CA TYR A 266 12.36 11.34 8.11
C TYR A 266 12.03 11.26 6.63
N SER A 267 11.45 10.16 6.17
CA SER A 267 10.97 10.00 4.78
C SER A 267 9.79 9.04 4.69
N ALA A 268 9.01 9.14 3.61
CA ALA A 268 8.06 8.11 3.20
C ALA A 268 7.82 8.16 1.69
N ALA A 269 7.21 7.12 1.17
CA ALA A 269 6.70 7.09 -0.18
C ALA A 269 5.41 6.27 -0.25
N ALA A 270 4.60 6.60 -1.24
CA ALA A 270 3.37 5.89 -1.55
C ALA A 270 3.33 5.55 -3.04
N THR A 271 2.79 4.37 -3.35
CA THR A 271 2.33 3.98 -4.67
C THR A 271 0.96 4.60 -4.90
N ILE A 272 0.79 5.25 -6.05
CA ILE A 272 -0.46 5.81 -6.55
C ILE A 272 -0.82 5.08 -7.84
N ILE A 273 -2.07 4.66 -7.96
CA ILE A 273 -2.64 4.13 -9.22
C ILE A 273 -3.94 4.87 -9.49
N ALA A 274 -3.97 5.69 -10.53
CA ALA A 274 -5.18 6.32 -11.03
C ALA A 274 -5.73 5.49 -12.19
N VAL A 275 -6.99 5.07 -12.10
CA VAL A 275 -7.64 4.20 -13.08
C VAL A 275 -9.03 4.68 -13.44
N HIS A 276 -9.45 4.39 -14.66
CA HIS A 276 -10.84 4.49 -15.06
C HIS A 276 -11.19 3.34 -16.03
N TRP A 277 -12.21 2.55 -15.66
CA TRP A 277 -12.90 1.61 -16.55
C TRP A 277 -14.23 2.14 -17.05
#